data_AF-A0A9P4S9C5-F1
#
_entry.id   AF-A0A9P4S9C5-F1
#
_cell.length_a   1.000
_cell.length_b   1.000
_cell.length_c   1.000
_cell.angle_alpha   90.00
_cell.angle_beta   90.00
_cell.angle_gamma   90.00
#
_symmetry.space_group_name_H-M   'P 1'
#
loop_
_entity.id
_entity.type
_entity.pdbx_description
1 polymer ?
#
loop_
_entity_poly.entity_id
_entity_poly.type
_entity_poly.pdbx_seq_one_letter_code
_entity_poly.pdbx_strand_id
1 'polypeptide(L)'
;MGDAGSKLWEHTSSGLSTAEILLLSEFPFRTKKRSDNSHTLPKVLLSNYLAVMPAIRGADSRKKTRRYTRDLDQIHADLYSERHLAQYQETKAPEDLPALGEFYCKECAKWFESESNFTAHHKGKPHKRR
;
A
#
# COMPACT_ATOMS: atom_id res chain seq x y z
N MET A 1 -7.41 57.82 -32.93
CA MET A 1 -8.49 57.38 -33.82
C MET A 1 -7.85 56.87 -35.08
N GLY A 2 -7.93 55.57 -35.33
CA GLY A 2 -7.27 54.88 -36.45
C GLY A 2 -7.70 53.42 -36.44
N ASP A 3 -8.49 53.08 -37.45
CA ASP A 3 -9.27 51.86 -37.65
C ASP A 3 -8.46 50.62 -38.10
N ALA A 4 -9.09 49.47 -37.85
CA ALA A 4 -9.22 48.27 -38.67
C ALA A 4 -7.97 47.52 -39.20
N GLY A 5 -7.97 46.20 -38.97
CA GLY A 5 -7.00 45.27 -39.57
C GLY A 5 -7.31 43.80 -39.32
N SER A 6 -8.50 43.36 -39.69
CA SER A 6 -8.96 41.96 -39.72
C SER A 6 -8.22 41.14 -40.80
N LYS A 7 -7.72 39.94 -40.45
CA LYS A 7 -7.42 38.81 -41.36
C LYS A 7 -7.69 37.53 -40.56
N LEU A 8 -8.85 36.90 -40.69
CA LEU A 8 -9.26 36.00 -41.78
C LEU A 8 -8.26 34.85 -41.98
N TRP A 9 -8.54 33.73 -41.33
CA TRP A 9 -8.16 32.41 -41.83
C TRP A 9 -9.45 31.58 -41.88
N GLU A 10 -10.05 31.54 -43.06
CA GLU A 10 -10.97 30.49 -43.46
C GLU A 10 -10.18 29.53 -44.35
N HIS A 11 -10.31 28.23 -44.10
CA HIS A 11 -10.39 27.12 -45.07
C HIS A 11 -10.69 25.86 -44.22
N THR A 12 -11.96 25.55 -43.98
CA THR A 12 -12.82 24.65 -44.78
C THR A 12 -12.46 23.16 -44.66
N SER A 13 -13.34 22.46 -43.93
CA SER A 13 -14.12 21.33 -44.47
C SER A 13 -13.43 19.98 -44.69
N SER A 14 -13.42 19.18 -43.63
CA SER A 14 -13.82 17.76 -43.69
C SER A 14 -14.26 17.38 -42.26
N GLY A 15 -15.54 17.26 -41.93
CA GLY A 15 -16.48 16.41 -42.64
C GLY A 15 -16.49 15.02 -42.01
N LEU A 16 -16.68 14.93 -40.68
CA LEU A 16 -17.21 13.76 -40.00
C LEU A 16 -18.23 14.23 -38.98
N SER A 17 -19.36 13.53 -38.95
CA SER A 17 -20.61 13.91 -38.31
C SER A 17 -20.49 13.95 -36.78
N THR A 18 -21.26 14.83 -36.13
CA THR A 18 -21.39 14.91 -34.67
C THR A 18 -21.86 13.60 -34.01
N ALA A 19 -22.26 12.60 -34.80
CA ALA A 19 -22.61 11.27 -34.32
C ALA A 19 -21.40 10.34 -34.05
N GLU A 20 -20.17 10.67 -34.47
CA GLU A 20 -19.00 9.79 -34.27
C GLU A 20 -18.13 10.15 -33.04
N ILE A 21 -18.23 11.35 -32.46
CA ILE A 21 -17.46 11.72 -31.25
C ILE A 21 -18.26 11.48 -29.95
N LEU A 22 -19.59 11.32 -30.04
CA LEU A 22 -20.48 10.96 -28.92
C LEU A 22 -20.59 9.44 -28.67
N LEU A 23 -19.54 8.68 -28.99
CA LEU A 23 -19.49 7.21 -28.81
C LEU A 23 -18.22 6.71 -28.10
N LEU A 24 -17.53 7.59 -27.35
CA LEU A 24 -16.49 7.20 -26.39
C LEU A 24 -16.59 7.89 -25.01
N SER A 25 -17.66 8.65 -24.74
CA SER A 25 -17.96 9.21 -23.42
C SER A 25 -18.86 8.33 -22.55
N GLU A 26 -18.97 7.04 -22.87
CA GLU A 26 -19.69 6.07 -22.05
C GLU A 26 -18.91 4.76 -21.99
N PHE A 27 -17.75 4.81 -21.33
CA PHE A 27 -17.24 3.63 -20.62
C PHE A 27 -17.85 3.62 -19.21
N PRO A 28 -19.02 2.98 -18.99
CA PRO A 28 -19.36 2.51 -17.67
C PRO A 28 -18.42 1.35 -17.37
N PHE A 29 -17.22 1.62 -16.84
CA PHE A 29 -16.44 0.59 -16.16
C PHE A 29 -17.12 0.29 -14.81
N ARG A 30 -18.28 -0.34 -14.95
CA ARG A 30 -18.87 -1.36 -14.12
C ARG A 30 -18.38 -1.29 -12.68
N THR A 31 -19.13 -0.56 -11.85
CA THR A 31 -19.24 -0.90 -10.44
C THR A 31 -19.59 -2.39 -10.38
N LYS A 32 -18.61 -3.23 -10.06
CA LYS A 32 -18.89 -4.61 -9.71
C LYS A 32 -19.68 -4.51 -8.42
N LYS A 33 -21.02 -4.47 -8.53
CA LYS A 33 -21.88 -5.00 -7.47
C LYS A 33 -21.21 -6.31 -7.10
N ARG A 34 -20.70 -6.39 -5.89
CA ARG A 34 -20.45 -7.65 -5.23
C ARG A 34 -21.84 -8.28 -5.12
N SER A 35 -22.30 -8.92 -6.20
CA SER A 35 -23.45 -9.79 -6.13
C SER A 35 -22.91 -10.99 -5.38
N ASP A 36 -23.23 -11.04 -4.10
CA ASP A 36 -23.14 -12.24 -3.30
C ASP A 36 -24.07 -13.28 -3.92
N ASN A 37 -23.66 -13.86 -5.04
CA ASN A 37 -24.18 -15.11 -5.52
C ASN A 37 -23.34 -16.21 -4.87
N SER A 38 -23.45 -16.30 -3.54
CA SER A 38 -23.09 -17.52 -2.83
C SER A 38 -24.15 -18.55 -3.21
N HIS A 39 -23.98 -19.17 -4.38
CA HIS A 39 -24.53 -20.50 -4.59
C HIS A 39 -24.11 -21.31 -3.38
N THR A 40 -25.11 -21.66 -2.58
CA THR A 40 -25.00 -22.42 -1.34
C THR A 40 -24.32 -23.74 -1.67
N LEU A 41 -23.00 -23.77 -1.46
CA LEU A 41 -22.26 -25.01 -1.41
C LEU A 41 -22.86 -25.86 -0.27
N PRO A 42 -23.06 -27.17 -0.48
CA PRO A 42 -23.57 -28.05 0.57
C PRO A 42 -22.67 -27.93 1.81
N LYS A 43 -23.27 -27.63 2.97
CA LYS A 43 -22.61 -27.32 4.25
C LYS A 43 -21.58 -28.37 4.73
N VAL A 44 -21.58 -29.56 4.13
CA VAL A 44 -20.72 -30.69 4.51
C VAL A 44 -19.29 -30.60 3.99
N LEU A 45 -19.00 -29.74 3.00
CA LEU A 45 -17.64 -29.55 2.46
C LEU A 45 -16.92 -28.28 2.99
N LEU A 46 -17.55 -27.52 3.89
CA LEU A 46 -16.92 -26.32 4.50
C LEU A 46 -16.18 -26.64 5.82
N SER A 47 -16.41 -27.79 6.45
CA SER A 47 -15.79 -28.14 7.73
C SER A 47 -14.30 -28.50 7.62
N ASN A 48 -13.88 -29.06 6.48
CA ASN A 48 -12.52 -29.56 6.32
C ASN A 48 -11.53 -28.46 5.86
N TYR A 49 -12.01 -27.36 5.27
CA TYR A 49 -11.17 -26.24 4.84
C TYR A 49 -10.84 -25.24 5.97
N LEU A 50 -11.54 -25.29 7.10
CA LEU A 50 -11.22 -24.49 8.30
C LEU A 50 -10.11 -25.13 9.16
N ALA A 51 -9.77 -26.39 8.90
CA ALA A 51 -8.71 -27.12 9.63
C ALA A 51 -7.28 -26.78 9.15
N VAL A 52 -7.13 -26.03 8.04
CA VAL A 52 -5.84 -25.53 7.52
C VAL A 52 -5.73 -24.01 7.74
N MET A 53 -6.21 -23.53 8.88
CA MET A 53 -6.00 -22.13 9.31
C MET A 53 -5.06 -22.16 10.54
N PRO A 54 -3.88 -21.52 10.50
CA PRO A 54 -2.99 -21.48 11.65
C PRO A 54 -3.71 -20.83 12.84
N ALA A 55 -3.60 -21.45 14.02
CA ALA A 55 -4.29 -21.03 15.24
C ALA A 55 -4.19 -19.50 15.45
N ILE A 56 -5.33 -18.82 15.39
CA ILE A 56 -5.44 -17.39 15.69
C ILE A 56 -5.15 -17.23 17.19
N ARG A 57 -3.89 -16.93 17.52
CA ARG A 57 -3.46 -16.71 18.90
C ARG A 57 -4.25 -15.53 19.49
N GLY A 58 -4.83 -15.70 20.68
CA GLY A 58 -5.61 -14.67 21.37
C GLY A 58 -4.83 -13.38 21.65
N ALA A 59 -5.54 -12.28 21.93
CA ALA A 59 -4.97 -10.94 22.12
C ALA A 59 -3.86 -10.90 23.19
N ASP A 60 -4.04 -11.64 24.28
CA ASP A 60 -3.08 -11.70 25.39
C ASP A 60 -1.76 -12.36 24.99
N SER A 61 -1.77 -13.21 23.97
CA SER A 61 -0.56 -13.83 23.43
C SER A 61 0.36 -12.79 22.79
N ARG A 62 -0.20 -11.78 22.12
CA ARG A 62 0.58 -10.77 21.39
C ARG A 62 1.30 -9.80 22.34
N LYS A 63 0.75 -9.56 23.52
CA LYS A 63 1.29 -8.63 24.52
C LYS A 63 2.38 -9.25 25.43
N LYS A 64 2.70 -10.54 25.28
CA LYS A 64 3.71 -11.21 26.11
C LYS A 64 5.12 -10.68 25.83
N THR A 65 5.93 -10.55 26.88
CA THR A 65 7.31 -10.03 26.84
C THR A 65 8.19 -10.70 25.78
N ARG A 66 8.05 -12.02 25.56
CA ARG A 66 8.82 -12.73 24.53
C ARG A 66 8.56 -12.26 23.08
N ARG A 67 7.52 -11.46 22.85
CA ARG A 67 7.14 -10.88 21.55
C ARG A 67 7.17 -9.35 21.58
N TYR A 68 7.85 -8.80 22.58
CA TYR A 68 8.03 -7.37 22.75
C TYR A 68 8.72 -6.77 21.53
N THR A 69 8.22 -5.62 21.09
CA THR A 69 8.80 -4.80 20.02
C THR A 69 9.28 -3.49 20.64
N ARG A 70 10.23 -2.82 19.99
CA ARG A 70 10.76 -1.54 20.44
C ARG A 70 9.65 -0.52 20.77
N ASP A 71 9.78 0.12 21.93
CA ASP A 71 8.83 1.12 22.42
C ASP A 71 8.84 2.41 21.59
N LEU A 72 7.72 3.13 21.59
CA LEU A 72 7.58 4.39 20.85
C LEU A 72 8.55 5.46 21.35
N ASP A 73 8.77 5.55 22.65
CA ASP A 73 9.68 6.55 23.24
C ASP A 73 11.13 6.33 22.77
N GLN A 74 11.55 5.06 22.65
CA GLN A 74 12.87 4.71 22.13
C GLN A 74 13.00 5.06 20.65
N ILE A 75 11.93 4.86 19.87
CA ILE A 75 11.89 5.24 18.45
C ILE A 75 11.96 6.76 18.31
N HIS A 76 11.25 7.53 19.15
CA HIS A 76 11.37 8.98 19.13
C HIS A 76 12.81 9.43 19.42
N ALA A 77 13.49 8.80 20.39
CA ALA A 77 14.92 9.07 20.63
C ALA A 77 15.82 8.72 19.43
N ASP A 78 15.53 7.64 18.70
CA ASP A 78 16.22 7.27 17.46
C ASP A 78 16.02 8.32 16.36
N LEU A 79 14.82 8.91 16.27
CA LEU A 79 14.51 9.95 15.28
C LEU A 79 15.25 11.26 15.57
N TYR A 80 15.46 11.61 16.83
CA TYR A 80 16.18 12.82 17.22
C TYR A 80 17.70 12.66 17.17
N SER A 81 18.22 11.45 17.42
CA SER A 81 19.66 11.22 17.52
C SER A 81 20.12 10.01 16.73
N GLU A 82 20.92 10.27 15.70
CA GLU A 82 21.51 9.23 14.85
C GLU A 82 22.46 8.31 15.62
N ARG A 83 23.11 8.84 16.68
CA ARG A 83 23.96 8.04 17.57
C ARG A 83 23.19 6.92 18.26
N HIS A 84 21.97 7.18 18.73
CA HIS A 84 21.15 6.19 19.41
C HIS A 84 20.67 5.10 18.43
N LEU A 85 20.35 5.50 17.20
CA LEU A 85 20.04 4.59 16.10
C LEU A 85 21.24 3.68 15.77
N ALA A 86 22.44 4.25 15.61
CA ALA A 86 23.65 3.49 15.29
C ALA A 86 23.97 2.46 16.39
N GLN A 87 23.93 2.88 17.66
CA GLN A 87 24.11 1.98 18.80
C GLN A 87 23.11 0.82 18.78
N TYR A 88 21.85 1.08 18.45
CA TYR A 88 20.86 0.02 18.35
C TYR A 88 21.15 -0.94 17.19
N GLN A 89 21.54 -0.43 16.03
CA GLN A 89 21.88 -1.25 14.87
C GLN A 89 23.11 -2.12 15.13
N GLU A 90 24.13 -1.60 15.81
CA GLU A 90 25.33 -2.34 16.21
C GLU A 90 25.03 -3.53 17.14
N THR A 91 23.95 -3.47 17.94
CA THR A 91 23.56 -4.63 18.77
C THR A 91 23.05 -5.82 17.96
N LYS A 92 22.79 -5.65 16.66
CA LYS A 92 22.26 -6.67 15.78
C LYS A 92 23.32 -7.06 14.77
N ALA A 93 23.70 -8.33 14.79
CA ALA A 93 24.70 -8.85 13.87
C ALA A 93 24.07 -9.01 12.46
N PRO A 94 24.68 -8.43 11.40
CA PRO A 94 24.08 -8.32 10.07
C PRO A 94 23.60 -9.67 9.50
N GLU A 95 24.30 -10.75 9.81
CA GLU A 95 24.01 -12.11 9.36
C GLU A 95 22.66 -12.67 9.85
N ASP A 96 22.18 -12.22 11.01
CA ASP A 96 20.91 -12.69 11.60
C ASP A 96 19.71 -11.89 11.08
N LEU A 97 19.95 -10.78 10.36
CA LEU A 97 18.90 -9.90 9.89
C LEU A 97 18.43 -10.26 8.47
N PRO A 98 17.15 -10.01 8.16
CA PRO A 98 16.67 -10.04 6.78
C PRO A 98 17.50 -9.10 5.90
N ALA A 99 17.90 -9.57 4.71
CA ALA A 99 18.69 -8.82 3.73
C ALA A 99 19.93 -8.14 4.33
N LEU A 100 20.62 -8.81 5.26
CA LEU A 100 21.85 -8.30 5.90
C LEU A 100 21.68 -6.93 6.59
N GLY A 101 20.44 -6.55 6.91
CA GLY A 101 20.14 -5.25 7.52
C GLY A 101 20.11 -4.08 6.54
N GLU A 102 20.03 -4.29 5.23
CA GLU A 102 19.99 -3.18 4.26
C GLU A 102 18.68 -2.38 4.35
N PHE A 103 17.54 -3.04 4.53
CA PHE A 103 16.22 -2.41 4.47
C PHE A 103 15.59 -2.23 5.86
N TYR A 104 15.90 -1.11 6.51
CA TYR A 104 15.38 -0.78 7.85
C TYR A 104 14.41 0.40 7.87
N CYS A 105 13.23 0.22 8.47
CA CYS A 105 12.33 1.33 8.77
C CYS A 105 12.55 1.81 10.21
N LYS A 106 13.07 3.04 10.36
CA LYS A 106 13.33 3.69 11.66
C LYS A 106 12.07 3.86 12.52
N GLU A 107 10.96 4.27 11.92
CA GLU A 107 9.70 4.51 12.63
C GLU A 107 9.09 3.18 13.08
N CYS A 108 8.95 2.21 12.17
CA CYS A 108 8.35 0.92 12.51
C CYS A 108 9.27 -0.04 13.27
N ALA A 109 10.56 0.31 13.45
CA ALA A 109 11.60 -0.52 14.03
C ALA A 109 11.60 -1.95 13.45
N LYS A 110 11.52 -2.05 12.12
CA LYS A 110 11.36 -3.31 11.39
C LYS A 110 12.31 -3.42 10.21
N TRP A 111 12.88 -4.61 10.07
CA TRP A 111 13.74 -5.02 8.96
C TRP A 111 12.93 -5.72 7.87
N PHE A 112 13.31 -5.50 6.61
CA PHE A 112 12.67 -6.07 5.43
C PHE A 112 13.69 -6.84 4.59
N GLU A 113 13.19 -7.80 3.81
CA GLU A 113 14.01 -8.66 2.95
C GLU A 113 14.33 -8.06 1.58
N SER A 114 13.59 -7.03 1.14
CA SER A 114 13.72 -6.46 -0.20
C SER A 114 13.26 -5.01 -0.25
N GLU A 115 13.76 -4.28 -1.24
CA GLU A 115 13.40 -2.88 -1.48
C GLU A 115 11.92 -2.72 -1.83
N SER A 116 11.34 -3.65 -2.61
CA SER A 116 9.93 -3.61 -3.00
C SER A 116 9.00 -3.71 -1.77
N ASN A 117 9.35 -4.55 -0.81
CA ASN A 117 8.62 -4.68 0.45
C ASN A 117 8.76 -3.42 1.33
N PHE A 118 9.95 -2.82 1.37
CA PHE A 118 10.20 -1.59 2.11
C PHE A 118 9.40 -0.41 1.55
N THR A 119 9.41 -0.23 0.23
CA THR A 119 8.66 0.84 -0.45
C THR A 119 7.14 0.64 -0.35
N ALA A 120 6.66 -0.60 -0.42
CA ALA A 120 5.25 -0.93 -0.19
C ALA A 120 4.84 -0.67 1.27
N HIS A 121 5.70 -1.02 2.23
CA HIS A 121 5.49 -0.76 3.65
C HIS A 121 5.29 0.73 3.94
N HIS A 122 6.16 1.59 3.40
CA HIS A 122 6.11 3.04 3.60
C HIS A 122 4.80 3.67 3.09
N LYS A 123 4.20 3.11 2.03
CA LYS A 123 2.91 3.58 1.49
C LYS A 123 1.71 3.06 2.28
N GLY A 124 1.91 2.01 3.09
CA GLY A 124 0.86 1.28 3.78
C GLY A 124 0.26 2.02 4.98
N LYS A 125 -1.00 1.69 5.28
CA LYS A 125 -1.72 2.17 6.48
C LYS A 125 -1.00 1.92 7.82
N PRO A 126 -0.34 0.77 8.08
CA PRO A 126 0.27 0.54 9.39
C PRO A 126 1.45 1.46 9.67
N HIS A 127 2.19 1.84 8.63
CA HIS A 127 3.28 2.79 8.72
C HIS A 127 2.73 4.19 9.00
N LYS A 128 1.75 4.65 8.20
CA LYS A 128 1.11 5.96 8.39
C LYS A 128 0.37 6.16 9.72
N ARG A 129 0.02 5.08 10.41
CA ARG A 129 -0.62 5.14 11.73
C ARG A 129 0.40 5.26 12.86
N ARG A 130 1.64 4.86 12.58
CA ARG A 130 2.73 5.04 13.53
C ARG A 130 3.15 6.50 13.56
#